data_AF-A0A6C0ENJ8-F1
#
_entry.id   AF-A0A6C0ENJ8-F1
#
_cell.length_a   1.000
_cell.length_b   1.000
_cell.length_c   1.000
_cell.angle_alpha   90.00
_cell.angle_beta   90.00
_cell.angle_gamma   90.00
#
_symmetry.space_group_name_H-M   'P 1'
#
loop_
_entity.id
_entity.type
_entity.pdbx_description
1 polymer ?
#
loop_
_entity_poly.entity_id
_entity_poly.type
_entity_poly.pdbx_seq_one_letter_code
_entity_poly.pdbx_strand_id
1 'polypeptide(L)'
;MLIKCPNTFMFGSAGFGGGYYIGVYKAMVERWGYSELQQKSYYGMSSGSVMSLYILLGYTWEDLDKEFIIVSELAKKYGIFMKASYYHDKLLKRFVYKDAYKKVSGKLFVGVANFHGKFVIISQWKSNRDLIDTIHASMHIPYYCGRYINRINNKRCIDGGLSIQNYDFLEEKTLKIGVWSTNIYDIKLTPSLTFKNSAKPNILYYHKIKQQGYTQLLNWSGDYINNNVYKSNKNNIKLYMFWLFRASEDIVYKII
;
A
#
# COMPACT_ATOMS: atom_id res chain seq x y z
N MET A 1 -22.75 14.88 -16.05
CA MET A 1 -21.45 15.59 -16.14
C MET A 1 -20.34 14.58 -16.01
N LEU A 2 -19.28 14.65 -16.83
CA LEU A 2 -18.10 13.79 -16.70
C LEU A 2 -17.32 14.21 -15.45
N ILE A 3 -17.12 13.28 -14.51
CA ILE A 3 -16.35 13.54 -13.28
C ILE A 3 -14.87 13.67 -13.65
N LYS A 4 -14.28 14.85 -13.40
CA LYS A 4 -12.87 15.14 -13.67
C LYS A 4 -11.97 14.21 -12.86
N CYS A 5 -10.85 13.78 -13.46
CA CYS A 5 -9.83 13.00 -12.77
C CYS A 5 -9.21 13.78 -11.60
N PRO A 6 -9.17 13.22 -10.38
CA PRO A 6 -8.45 13.80 -9.25
C PRO A 6 -6.97 14.06 -9.57
N ASN A 7 -6.39 15.09 -8.96
CA ASN A 7 -4.95 15.35 -9.07
C ASN A 7 -4.12 14.46 -8.14
N THR A 8 -4.71 14.08 -7.01
CA THR A 8 -4.07 13.29 -5.96
C THR A 8 -4.95 12.11 -5.56
N PHE A 9 -4.32 10.95 -5.34
CA PHE A 9 -4.95 9.72 -4.88
C PHE A 9 -4.24 9.20 -3.65
N MET A 10 -4.97 8.54 -2.76
CA MET A 10 -4.40 7.85 -1.61
C MET A 10 -4.92 6.43 -1.54
N PHE A 11 -4.01 5.46 -1.57
CA PHE A 11 -4.32 4.06 -1.29
C PHE A 11 -3.86 3.69 0.12
N GLY A 12 -4.82 3.30 0.97
CA GLY A 12 -4.55 2.85 2.32
C GLY A 12 -3.81 1.49 2.39
N SER A 13 -3.60 1.02 3.62
CA SER A 13 -3.07 -0.34 3.85
C SER A 13 -4.15 -1.38 3.56
N ALA A 14 -3.82 -2.53 2.98
CA ALA A 14 -4.79 -3.61 2.76
C ALA A 14 -4.25 -5.04 2.93
N GLY A 15 -2.93 -5.28 2.93
CA GLY A 15 -2.39 -6.64 2.83
C GLY A 15 -2.97 -7.37 1.61
N PHE A 16 -3.42 -8.62 1.79
CA PHE A 16 -4.14 -9.37 0.74
C PHE A 16 -5.53 -8.82 0.38
N GLY A 17 -6.03 -7.81 1.12
CA GLY A 17 -7.17 -7.01 0.68
C GLY A 17 -6.87 -6.12 -0.54
N GLY A 18 -5.61 -6.06 -1.00
CA GLY A 18 -5.19 -5.27 -2.17
C GLY A 18 -5.94 -5.60 -3.46
N GLY A 19 -6.58 -6.77 -3.57
CA GLY A 19 -7.46 -7.09 -4.70
C GLY A 19 -8.62 -6.11 -4.90
N TYR A 20 -9.09 -5.47 -3.83
CA TYR A 20 -10.05 -4.38 -3.93
C TYR A 20 -9.50 -3.21 -4.75
N TYR A 21 -8.24 -2.83 -4.52
CA TYR A 21 -7.59 -1.75 -5.26
C TYR A 21 -7.43 -2.06 -6.75
N ILE A 22 -7.25 -3.33 -7.13
CA ILE A 22 -7.16 -3.74 -8.54
C ILE A 22 -8.48 -3.46 -9.27
N GLY A 23 -9.61 -3.75 -8.61
CA GLY A 23 -10.94 -3.41 -9.12
C GLY A 23 -11.15 -1.90 -9.26
N VAL A 24 -10.73 -1.14 -8.23
CA VAL A 24 -10.74 0.33 -8.29
C VAL A 24 -9.89 0.80 -9.48
N TYR A 25 -8.66 0.32 -9.64
CA TYR A 25 -7.76 0.72 -10.72
C TYR A 25 -8.36 0.44 -12.11
N LYS A 26 -8.98 -0.73 -12.31
CA LYS A 26 -9.73 -1.02 -13.54
C LYS A 26 -10.77 0.06 -13.85
N ALA A 27 -11.61 0.41 -12.88
CA ALA A 27 -12.62 1.46 -13.06
C ALA A 27 -12.00 2.86 -13.24
N MET A 28 -10.82 3.14 -12.65
CA MET A 28 -10.10 4.40 -12.88
C MET A 28 -9.66 4.51 -14.33
N VAL A 29 -9.13 3.42 -14.89
CA VAL A 29 -8.67 3.34 -16.28
C VAL A 29 -9.84 3.54 -17.24
N GLU A 30 -10.97 2.88 -17.02
CA GLU A 30 -12.16 3.06 -17.87
C GLU A 30 -12.72 4.48 -17.80
N ARG A 31 -12.62 5.14 -16.64
CA ARG A 31 -13.15 6.49 -16.44
C ARG A 31 -12.22 7.59 -16.96
N TRP A 32 -10.92 7.45 -16.78
CA TRP A 32 -9.96 8.54 -17.00
C TRP A 32 -8.81 8.18 -17.95
N GLY A 33 -8.57 6.90 -18.23
CA GLY A 33 -7.51 6.43 -19.11
C GLY A 33 -6.13 6.32 -18.44
N TYR A 34 -5.30 5.41 -18.95
CA TYR A 34 -3.96 5.14 -18.41
C TYR A 34 -3.04 6.37 -18.41
N SER A 35 -3.03 7.13 -19.50
CA SER A 35 -2.13 8.28 -19.66
C SER A 35 -2.44 9.43 -18.70
N GLU A 36 -3.71 9.63 -18.37
CA GLU A 36 -4.14 10.65 -17.40
C GLU A 36 -3.69 10.25 -15.98
N LEU A 37 -3.88 8.97 -15.61
CA LEU A 37 -3.51 8.44 -14.30
C LEU A 37 -2.01 8.52 -14.02
N GLN A 38 -1.16 8.22 -15.01
CA GLN A 38 0.30 8.29 -14.85
C GLN A 38 0.86 9.70 -14.57
N GLN A 39 0.06 10.74 -14.81
CA GLN A 39 0.46 12.13 -14.59
C GLN A 39 0.11 12.63 -13.18
N LYS A 40 -0.61 11.83 -12.38
CA LYS A 40 -1.11 12.21 -11.05
C LYS A 40 -0.12 11.89 -9.94
N SER A 41 -0.42 12.39 -8.75
CA SER A 41 0.35 12.09 -7.54
C SER A 41 -0.38 11.06 -6.68
N TYR A 42 0.38 10.12 -6.12
CA TYR A 42 -0.16 8.98 -5.39
C TYR A 42 0.50 8.83 -4.02
N TYR A 43 -0.33 8.84 -3.00
CA TYR A 43 0.03 8.45 -1.64
C TYR A 43 -0.29 6.98 -1.43
N GLY A 44 0.63 6.26 -0.80
CA GLY A 44 0.43 4.84 -0.56
C GLY A 44 1.15 4.34 0.68
N MET A 45 0.52 3.40 1.38
CA MET A 45 1.12 2.69 2.51
C MET A 45 0.86 1.20 2.38
N SER A 46 1.83 0.37 2.80
CA SER A 46 1.72 -1.09 2.67
C SER A 46 1.38 -1.48 1.22
N SER A 47 0.40 -2.35 1.01
CA SER A 47 -0.08 -2.71 -0.34
C SER A 47 -0.57 -1.52 -1.18
N GLY A 48 -1.02 -0.42 -0.57
CA GLY A 48 -1.36 0.81 -1.28
C GLY A 48 -0.16 1.51 -1.91
N SER A 49 1.05 1.37 -1.32
CA SER A 49 2.29 1.86 -1.92
C SER A 49 2.67 1.09 -3.19
N VAL A 50 2.43 -0.22 -3.19
CA VAL A 50 2.64 -1.08 -4.38
C VAL A 50 1.66 -0.69 -5.49
N MET A 51 0.37 -0.51 -5.17
CA MET A 51 -0.63 -0.05 -6.14
C MET A 51 -0.23 1.29 -6.76
N SER A 52 0.11 2.27 -5.92
CA SER A 52 0.53 3.61 -6.34
C SER A 52 1.74 3.57 -7.28
N LEU A 53 2.74 2.75 -6.94
CA LEU A 53 3.92 2.54 -7.77
C LEU A 53 3.57 1.90 -9.12
N TYR A 54 2.68 0.91 -9.13
CA TYR A 54 2.25 0.20 -10.34
C TYR A 54 1.59 1.14 -11.36
N ILE A 55 0.69 2.00 -10.87
CA ILE A 55 -0.01 3.00 -11.69
C ILE A 55 1.00 4.00 -12.27
N LEU A 56 1.89 4.54 -11.45
CA LEU A 56 2.88 5.55 -11.87
C LEU A 56 3.92 5.02 -12.86
N LEU A 57 4.23 3.72 -12.81
CA LEU A 57 5.12 3.09 -13.78
C LEU A 57 4.42 2.71 -15.09
N GLY A 58 3.10 2.89 -15.17
CA GLY A 58 2.31 2.72 -16.38
C GLY A 58 1.96 1.27 -16.72
N TYR A 59 1.95 0.38 -15.73
CA TYR A 59 1.50 -1.00 -15.94
C TYR A 59 -0.01 -1.10 -15.93
N THR A 60 -0.53 -2.12 -16.61
CA THR A 60 -1.97 -2.36 -16.76
C THR A 60 -2.58 -2.96 -15.50
N TRP A 61 -3.89 -2.79 -15.28
CA TRP A 61 -4.53 -3.44 -14.12
C TRP A 61 -4.53 -4.97 -14.28
N GLU A 62 -4.52 -5.47 -15.52
CA GLU A 62 -4.43 -6.89 -15.87
C GLU A 62 -3.09 -7.51 -15.46
N ASP A 63 -1.98 -6.79 -15.67
CA ASP A 63 -0.65 -7.26 -15.24
C ASP A 63 -0.60 -7.38 -13.71
N LEU A 64 -1.20 -6.42 -13.00
CA LEU A 64 -1.30 -6.47 -11.54
C LEU A 64 -2.20 -7.61 -11.06
N ASP A 65 -3.34 -7.83 -11.72
CA ASP A 65 -4.28 -8.94 -11.44
C ASP A 65 -3.56 -10.29 -11.53
N LYS A 66 -2.77 -10.50 -12.60
CA LYS A 66 -1.97 -11.71 -12.80
C LYS A 66 -0.91 -11.89 -11.70
N GLU A 67 -0.09 -10.87 -11.46
CA GLU A 67 0.99 -10.95 -10.46
C GLU A 67 0.44 -11.13 -9.03
N PHE A 68 -0.69 -10.50 -8.71
CA PHE A 68 -1.36 -10.67 -7.42
C PHE A 68 -1.83 -12.12 -7.21
N ILE A 69 -2.42 -12.75 -8.23
CA ILE A 69 -2.85 -14.15 -8.17
C ILE A 69 -1.64 -15.07 -8.01
N ILE A 70 -0.57 -14.86 -8.78
CA ILE A 70 0.67 -15.65 -8.68
C ILE A 70 1.25 -15.59 -7.26
N VAL A 71 1.40 -14.38 -6.70
CA VAL A 71 1.89 -14.18 -5.33
C VAL A 71 0.95 -14.81 -4.31
N SER A 72 -0.36 -14.71 -4.51
CA SER A 72 -1.36 -15.31 -3.61
C SER A 72 -1.28 -16.83 -3.58
N GLU A 73 -1.13 -17.49 -4.74
CA GLU A 73 -0.98 -18.94 -4.82
C GLU A 73 0.35 -19.41 -4.22
N LEU A 74 1.45 -18.68 -4.44
CA LEU A 74 2.73 -18.95 -3.78
C LEU A 74 2.62 -18.85 -2.26
N ALA A 75 2.00 -17.78 -1.75
CA ALA A 75 1.80 -17.58 -0.32
C ALA A 75 0.88 -18.63 0.31
N LYS A 76 -0.13 -19.10 -0.44
CA LYS A 76 -1.01 -20.20 -0.04
C LYS A 76 -0.25 -21.53 0.04
N LYS A 77 0.59 -21.82 -0.96
CA LYS A 77 1.37 -23.06 -1.06
C LYS A 77 2.50 -23.14 -0.05
N TYR A 78 3.27 -22.06 0.14
CA TYR A 78 4.50 -22.07 0.92
C TYR A 78 4.37 -21.39 2.30
N GLY A 79 3.20 -20.82 2.59
CA GLY A 79 2.93 -20.09 3.81
C GLY A 79 3.48 -18.66 3.82
N ILE A 80 2.99 -17.87 4.76
CA ILE A 80 3.28 -16.42 4.87
C ILE A 80 4.24 -16.06 6.01
N PHE A 81 4.25 -16.87 7.08
CA PHE A 81 5.03 -16.57 8.29
C PHE A 81 6.51 -16.47 7.96
N MET A 82 7.13 -15.34 8.30
CA MET A 82 8.53 -15.01 7.99
C MET A 82 8.90 -15.07 6.49
N LYS A 83 7.90 -15.06 5.59
CA LYS A 83 8.10 -15.24 4.15
C LYS A 83 7.52 -14.11 3.30
N ALA A 84 6.72 -13.20 3.87
CA ALA A 84 6.06 -12.17 3.07
C ALA A 84 7.04 -11.30 2.24
N SER A 85 8.22 -11.00 2.79
CA SER A 85 9.28 -10.25 2.10
C SER A 85 9.75 -10.93 0.80
N TYR A 86 9.76 -12.26 0.73
CA TYR A 86 10.12 -12.98 -0.48
C TYR A 86 9.09 -12.73 -1.60
N TYR A 87 7.80 -12.73 -1.27
CA TYR A 87 6.75 -12.44 -2.24
C TYR A 87 6.75 -10.98 -2.68
N HIS A 88 7.01 -10.05 -1.75
CA HIS A 88 7.19 -8.64 -2.06
C HIS A 88 8.35 -8.42 -3.04
N ASP A 89 9.50 -9.06 -2.81
CA ASP A 89 10.68 -8.96 -3.69
C ASP A 89 10.40 -9.55 -5.07
N LYS A 90 9.73 -10.72 -5.13
CA LYS A 90 9.30 -11.33 -6.40
C LYS A 90 8.39 -10.39 -7.19
N LEU A 91 7.43 -9.77 -6.51
CA LEU A 91 6.50 -8.80 -7.09
C LEU A 91 7.29 -7.57 -7.60
N LEU A 92 8.05 -6.89 -6.74
CA LEU A 92 8.78 -5.65 -7.06
C LEU A 92 9.80 -5.82 -8.19
N LYS A 93 10.50 -6.95 -8.27
CA LYS A 93 11.44 -7.23 -9.35
C LYS A 93 10.81 -7.32 -10.74
N ARG A 94 9.49 -7.56 -10.83
CA ARG A 94 8.77 -7.60 -12.12
C ARG A 94 8.57 -6.21 -12.72
N PHE A 95 8.46 -5.17 -11.89
CA PHE A 95 8.08 -3.84 -12.36
C PHE A 95 9.09 -2.73 -12.05
N VAL A 96 10.02 -2.92 -11.12
CA VAL A 96 11.01 -1.88 -10.82
C VAL A 96 12.27 -2.07 -11.66
N TYR A 97 12.23 -1.57 -12.90
CA TYR A 97 13.36 -1.59 -13.85
C TYR A 97 13.61 -0.22 -14.50
N LYS A 98 14.70 -0.06 -15.28
CA LYS A 98 15.03 1.12 -16.12
C LYS A 98 14.80 2.47 -15.40
N ASP A 99 15.51 2.72 -14.31
CA ASP A 99 15.42 3.96 -13.53
C ASP A 99 14.00 4.35 -13.09
N ALA A 100 13.15 3.36 -12.78
CA ALA A 100 11.82 3.55 -12.19
C ALA A 100 11.79 4.61 -11.06
N TYR A 101 12.82 4.66 -10.22
CA TYR A 101 12.94 5.67 -9.17
C TYR A 101 12.87 7.12 -9.69
N LYS A 102 13.44 7.42 -10.86
CA LYS A 102 13.37 8.76 -11.48
C LYS A 102 11.97 9.09 -11.96
N LYS A 103 11.24 8.10 -12.49
CA LYS A 103 9.89 8.29 -13.04
C LYS A 103 8.86 8.64 -11.96
N VAL A 104 9.06 8.11 -10.77
CA VAL A 104 8.08 8.21 -9.68
C VAL A 104 8.47 9.21 -8.58
N SER A 105 9.75 9.62 -8.52
CA SER A 105 10.20 10.65 -7.57
C SER A 105 9.41 11.95 -7.76
N GLY A 106 8.90 12.51 -6.67
CA GLY A 106 8.04 13.70 -6.68
C GLY A 106 6.57 13.45 -7.02
N LYS A 107 6.19 12.24 -7.45
CA LYS A 107 4.80 11.84 -7.70
C LYS A 107 4.31 10.74 -6.77
N LEU A 108 5.20 9.85 -6.34
CA LEU A 108 4.90 8.80 -5.37
C LEU A 108 5.25 9.28 -3.95
N PHE A 109 4.36 9.05 -3.01
CA PHE A 109 4.50 9.42 -1.61
C PHE A 109 4.25 8.17 -0.74
N VAL A 110 5.32 7.55 -0.26
CA VAL A 110 5.26 6.29 0.48
C VAL A 110 5.26 6.54 1.98
N GLY A 111 4.21 6.08 2.65
CA GLY A 111 4.07 6.14 4.11
C GLY A 111 4.78 4.99 4.82
N VAL A 112 5.62 5.32 5.79
CA VAL A 112 6.31 4.37 6.67
C VAL A 112 6.21 4.81 8.13
N ALA A 113 6.32 3.86 9.06
CA ALA A 113 6.42 4.16 10.49
C ALA A 113 7.88 4.10 10.92
N ASN A 114 8.46 5.22 11.36
CA ASN A 114 9.84 5.26 11.83
C ASN A 114 9.97 4.88 13.32
N PHE A 115 11.18 4.50 13.75
CA PHE A 115 11.49 4.30 15.17
C PHE A 115 11.16 5.58 15.94
N HIS A 116 10.42 5.46 17.06
CA HIS A 116 9.61 6.49 17.78
C HIS A 116 8.15 6.67 17.30
N GLY A 117 7.68 5.84 16.37
CA GLY A 117 6.27 5.75 16.00
C GLY A 117 5.72 6.91 15.16
N LYS A 118 6.58 7.79 14.64
CA LYS A 118 6.14 8.88 13.76
C LYS A 118 5.91 8.33 12.36
N PHE A 119 4.75 8.65 11.80
CA PHE A 119 4.47 8.43 10.39
C PHE A 119 5.33 9.38 9.55
N VAL A 120 6.01 8.85 8.54
CA VAL A 120 6.89 9.61 7.64
C VAL A 120 6.52 9.30 6.21
N ILE A 121 6.49 10.34 5.38
CA ILE A 121 6.34 10.23 3.94
C ILE A 121 7.72 10.33 3.27
N ILE A 122 7.99 9.41 2.35
CA ILE A 122 9.18 9.40 1.50
C ILE A 122 8.72 9.54 0.05
N SER A 123 9.28 10.49 -0.69
CA SER A 123 8.89 10.78 -2.07
C SER A 123 10.06 10.98 -3.04
N GLN A 124 11.29 10.78 -2.57
CA GLN A 124 12.52 10.99 -3.33
C GLN A 124 13.45 9.80 -3.10
N TRP A 125 14.06 9.31 -4.18
CA TRP A 125 14.95 8.15 -4.14
C TRP A 125 16.17 8.38 -5.01
N LYS A 126 17.29 7.75 -4.63
CA LYS A 126 18.56 7.85 -5.38
C LYS A 126 18.81 6.69 -6.33
N SER A 127 18.04 5.60 -6.20
CA SER A 127 18.17 4.41 -7.05
C SER A 127 16.91 3.54 -6.99
N ASN A 128 16.78 2.58 -7.91
CA ASN A 128 15.73 1.55 -7.83
C ASN A 128 15.83 0.73 -6.54
N ARG A 129 17.03 0.50 -6.02
CA ARG A 129 17.22 -0.21 -4.75
C ARG A 129 16.62 0.58 -3.58
N ASP A 130 16.87 1.89 -3.54
CA ASP A 130 16.34 2.79 -2.53
C ASP A 130 14.79 2.86 -2.56
N LEU A 131 14.22 2.89 -3.77
CA LEU A 131 12.77 2.78 -3.97
C LEU A 131 12.22 1.42 -3.48
N ILE A 132 12.82 0.31 -3.91
CA ILE A 132 12.42 -1.05 -3.49
C ILE A 132 12.49 -1.19 -1.98
N ASP A 133 13.56 -0.71 -1.37
CA ASP A 133 13.74 -0.71 0.07
C ASP A 133 12.63 0.10 0.75
N THR A 134 12.31 1.29 0.25
CA THR A 134 11.22 2.11 0.79
C THR A 134 9.87 1.39 0.76
N ILE A 135 9.54 0.74 -0.36
CA ILE A 135 8.29 -0.02 -0.51
C ILE A 135 8.28 -1.25 0.41
N HIS A 136 9.39 -1.97 0.53
CA HIS A 136 9.52 -3.07 1.48
C HIS A 136 9.29 -2.63 2.92
N ALA A 137 9.91 -1.53 3.35
CA ALA A 137 9.70 -1.00 4.69
C ALA A 137 8.24 -0.61 4.92
N SER A 138 7.59 -0.01 3.92
CA SER A 138 6.16 0.32 3.97
C SER A 138 5.25 -0.89 4.13
N MET A 139 5.71 -2.09 3.76
CA MET A 139 5.00 -3.36 3.93
C MET A 139 5.54 -4.22 5.09
N HIS A 140 6.56 -3.78 5.82
CA HIS A 140 7.26 -4.63 6.79
C HIS A 140 6.47 -4.74 8.10
N ILE A 141 5.77 -5.85 8.27
CA ILE A 141 5.17 -6.26 9.55
C ILE A 141 6.10 -7.31 10.19
N PRO A 142 6.68 -7.05 11.39
CA PRO A 142 7.58 -7.99 12.05
C PRO A 142 7.00 -9.40 12.20
N TYR A 143 7.84 -10.43 12.02
CA TYR A 143 7.50 -11.86 12.01
C TYR A 143 6.55 -12.34 10.90
N TYR A 144 5.77 -11.45 10.30
CA TYR A 144 5.04 -11.71 9.07
C TYR A 144 5.98 -11.60 7.86
N CYS A 145 6.74 -10.51 7.82
CA CYS A 145 7.82 -10.28 6.88
C CYS A 145 9.09 -11.02 7.31
N GLY A 146 9.78 -11.63 6.35
CA GLY A 146 11.10 -12.22 6.56
C GLY A 146 12.19 -11.15 6.57
N ARG A 147 13.46 -11.59 6.56
CA ARG A 147 14.68 -10.78 6.66
C ARG A 147 14.74 -9.59 5.67
N TYR A 148 14.13 -8.46 6.06
CA TYR A 148 14.34 -7.15 5.47
C TYR A 148 15.06 -6.29 6.50
N ILE A 149 16.22 -5.74 6.13
CA ILE A 149 17.18 -5.13 7.09
C ILE A 149 17.47 -3.68 6.74
N ASN A 150 17.00 -3.20 5.59
CA ASN A 150 17.47 -1.92 5.10
C ASN A 150 16.92 -0.77 5.94
N ARG A 151 17.76 0.26 6.10
CA ARG A 151 17.43 1.49 6.80
C ARG A 151 17.10 2.54 5.77
N ILE A 152 16.06 3.31 6.01
CA ILE A 152 15.73 4.46 5.17
C ILE A 152 16.25 5.69 5.90
N ASN A 153 17.16 6.43 5.26
CA ASN A 153 17.82 7.59 5.88
C ASN A 153 18.40 7.26 7.28
N ASN A 154 19.12 6.14 7.39
CA ASN A 154 19.71 5.61 8.63
C ASN A 154 18.72 5.21 9.74
N LYS A 155 17.40 5.27 9.48
CA LYS A 155 16.35 4.92 10.43
C LYS A 155 15.73 3.57 10.09
N ARG A 156 15.38 2.80 11.13
CA ARG A 156 14.52 1.62 11.00
C ARG A 156 13.10 2.08 10.77
N CYS A 157 12.46 1.46 9.78
CA CYS A 157 11.06 1.68 9.45
C CYS A 157 10.31 0.34 9.41
N ILE A 158 9.03 0.39 9.75
CA ILE A 158 8.06 -0.70 9.59
C ILE A 158 6.84 -0.18 8.83
N ASP A 159 5.88 -1.07 8.58
CA ASP A 159 4.66 -0.78 7.83
C ASP A 159 3.94 0.48 8.37
N GLY A 160 3.67 1.45 7.49
CA GLY A 160 3.00 2.72 7.84
C GLY A 160 1.54 2.53 8.30
N GLY A 161 0.95 1.39 7.96
CA GLY A 161 -0.31 0.88 8.48
C GLY A 161 -0.32 0.67 9.98
N LEU A 162 0.85 0.50 10.61
CA LEU A 162 0.99 0.20 12.04
C LEU A 162 1.04 1.45 12.93
N SER A 163 1.51 2.59 12.43
CA SER A 163 1.54 3.83 13.21
C SER A 163 0.15 4.43 13.40
N ILE A 164 0.09 5.46 14.25
CA ILE A 164 -1.00 6.44 14.24
C ILE A 164 -0.85 7.21 12.93
N GLN A 165 -1.91 7.23 12.12
CA GLN A 165 -1.92 7.92 10.83
C GLN A 165 -2.62 9.25 11.02
N ASN A 166 -1.95 10.32 10.63
CA ASN A 166 -2.57 11.64 10.48
C ASN A 166 -2.45 12.03 9.01
N TYR A 167 -3.56 12.37 8.37
CA TYR A 167 -3.63 12.70 6.96
C TYR A 167 -3.70 14.21 6.69
N ASP A 168 -3.33 15.05 7.67
CA ASP A 168 -3.24 16.51 7.50
C ASP A 168 -2.31 16.95 6.37
N PHE A 169 -1.42 16.07 5.88
CA PHE A 169 -0.56 16.33 4.73
C PHE A 169 -1.25 16.14 3.38
N LEU A 170 -2.47 15.59 3.34
CA LEU A 170 -3.21 15.38 2.10
C LEU A 170 -3.86 16.68 1.64
N GLU A 171 -3.91 16.86 0.32
CA GLU A 171 -4.70 17.92 -0.29
C GLU A 171 -6.20 17.68 -0.04
N GLU A 172 -6.98 18.76 -0.02
CA GLU A 172 -8.43 18.71 0.21
C GLU A 172 -9.14 17.75 -0.77
N LYS A 173 -8.70 17.75 -2.04
CA LYS A 173 -9.26 16.92 -3.13
C LYS A 173 -8.41 15.70 -3.46
N THR A 174 -7.84 15.04 -2.45
CA THR A 174 -7.26 13.71 -2.60
C THR A 174 -8.35 12.64 -2.57
N LEU A 175 -8.44 11.81 -3.62
CA LEU A 175 -9.34 10.66 -3.63
C LEU A 175 -8.79 9.53 -2.75
N LYS A 176 -9.41 9.30 -1.60
CA LYS A 176 -8.98 8.37 -0.55
C LYS A 176 -9.66 7.01 -0.74
N ILE A 177 -8.86 5.98 -0.97
CA ILE A 177 -9.32 4.63 -1.29
C ILE A 177 -8.81 3.67 -0.22
N GLY A 178 -9.72 2.90 0.38
CA GLY A 178 -9.35 2.04 1.50
C GLY A 178 -10.29 0.90 1.78
N VAL A 179 -9.87 0.03 2.69
CA VAL A 179 -10.58 -1.22 2.96
C VAL A 179 -10.91 -1.41 4.44
N TRP A 180 -10.34 -0.59 5.33
CA TRP A 180 -10.56 -0.68 6.77
C TRP A 180 -11.74 0.18 7.23
N SER A 181 -12.33 -0.20 8.38
CA SER A 181 -13.43 0.53 9.01
C SER A 181 -12.95 1.90 9.53
N THR A 182 -12.98 2.88 8.64
CA THR A 182 -12.64 4.28 8.91
C THR A 182 -13.54 5.16 8.05
N ASN A 183 -13.83 6.38 8.54
CA ASN A 183 -14.70 7.33 7.84
C ASN A 183 -13.92 8.33 6.98
N ILE A 184 -12.69 7.99 6.59
CA ILE A 184 -11.82 8.88 5.79
C ILE A 184 -11.79 8.50 4.30
N TYR A 185 -12.25 7.31 3.94
CA TYR A 185 -12.16 6.80 2.57
C TYR A 185 -13.43 7.13 1.77
N ASP A 186 -13.24 7.82 0.65
CA ASP A 186 -14.27 8.12 -0.34
C ASP A 186 -14.75 6.83 -1.02
N ILE A 187 -13.80 5.94 -1.34
CA ILE A 187 -14.02 4.63 -1.96
C ILE A 187 -13.63 3.55 -0.93
N LYS A 188 -14.62 2.84 -0.36
CA LYS A 188 -14.40 1.97 0.80
C LYS A 188 -15.03 0.57 0.73
N LEU A 189 -14.23 -0.46 0.98
CA LEU A 189 -14.73 -1.84 1.04
C LEU A 189 -15.89 -2.00 2.05
N THR A 190 -16.98 -2.64 1.63
CA THR A 190 -18.16 -2.90 2.47
C THR A 190 -18.63 -4.36 2.37
N PRO A 191 -18.68 -5.12 3.48
CA PRO A 191 -18.19 -4.77 4.82
C PRO A 191 -16.66 -4.62 4.84
N SER A 192 -16.14 -3.87 5.82
CA SER A 192 -14.71 -3.59 5.93
C SER A 192 -13.87 -4.85 6.06
N LEU A 193 -12.62 -4.76 5.62
CA LEU A 193 -11.64 -5.82 5.69
C LEU A 193 -11.42 -6.29 7.13
N THR A 194 -11.26 -7.60 7.28
CA THR A 194 -10.92 -8.23 8.56
C THR A 194 -9.44 -8.59 8.58
N PHE A 195 -8.84 -8.68 9.77
CA PHE A 195 -7.45 -9.10 9.91
C PHE A 195 -7.18 -10.46 9.23
N LYS A 196 -8.09 -11.43 9.40
CA LYS A 196 -8.01 -12.76 8.79
C LYS A 196 -7.88 -12.68 7.26
N ASN A 197 -8.71 -11.87 6.61
CA ASN A 197 -8.70 -11.71 5.16
C ASN A 197 -7.54 -10.83 4.66
N SER A 198 -7.01 -9.95 5.52
CA SER A 198 -5.82 -9.15 5.18
C SER A 198 -4.53 -9.95 5.26
N ALA A 199 -4.46 -10.91 6.18
CA ALA A 199 -3.22 -11.59 6.54
C ALA A 199 -2.90 -12.77 5.62
N LYS A 200 -3.91 -13.45 5.06
CA LYS A 200 -3.72 -14.65 4.22
C LYS A 200 -4.46 -14.51 2.88
N PRO A 201 -3.90 -15.07 1.80
CA PRO A 201 -4.57 -15.05 0.51
C PRO A 201 -5.86 -15.89 0.56
N ASN A 202 -6.91 -15.39 -0.09
CA ASN A 202 -8.15 -16.11 -0.33
C ASN A 202 -8.69 -15.68 -1.71
N ILE A 203 -8.56 -16.57 -2.71
CA ILE A 203 -8.90 -16.27 -4.10
C ILE A 203 -10.40 -16.00 -4.30
N LEU A 204 -11.27 -16.70 -3.57
CA LEU A 204 -12.71 -16.45 -3.66
C LEU A 204 -13.06 -15.05 -3.13
N TYR A 205 -12.48 -14.70 -1.98
CA TYR A 205 -12.66 -13.37 -1.39
C TYR A 205 -12.04 -12.28 -2.28
N TYR A 206 -10.89 -12.57 -2.89
CA TYR A 206 -10.23 -11.69 -3.86
C TYR A 206 -11.16 -11.29 -5.01
N HIS A 207 -11.78 -12.25 -5.70
CA HIS A 207 -12.70 -11.94 -6.80
C HIS A 207 -13.89 -11.08 -6.32
N LYS A 208 -14.45 -11.41 -5.14
CA LYS A 208 -15.54 -10.63 -4.54
C LYS A 208 -15.14 -9.17 -4.30
N ILE A 209 -14.01 -8.93 -3.64
CA ILE A 209 -13.59 -7.55 -3.31
C ILE A 209 -13.10 -6.78 -4.53
N LYS A 210 -12.52 -7.45 -5.54
CA LYS A 210 -12.16 -6.84 -6.83
C LYS A 210 -13.40 -6.28 -7.51
N GLN A 211 -14.48 -7.08 -7.59
CA GLN A 211 -15.73 -6.61 -8.17
C GLN A 211 -16.33 -5.43 -7.39
N GLN A 212 -16.28 -5.49 -6.05
CA GLN A 212 -16.76 -4.37 -5.23
C GLN A 212 -15.97 -3.07 -5.45
N GLY A 213 -14.65 -3.14 -5.53
CA GLY A 213 -13.81 -1.97 -5.78
C GLY A 213 -14.13 -1.30 -7.12
N TYR A 214 -14.32 -2.12 -8.15
CA TYR A 214 -14.77 -1.67 -9.46
C TYR A 214 -16.11 -0.95 -9.40
N THR A 215 -17.14 -1.59 -8.85
CA THR A 215 -18.48 -1.01 -8.77
C THR A 215 -18.52 0.27 -7.94
N GLN A 216 -17.78 0.33 -6.83
CA GLN A 216 -17.81 1.52 -5.97
C GLN A 216 -17.18 2.74 -6.60
N LEU A 217 -16.05 2.59 -7.32
CA LEU A 217 -15.49 3.72 -8.04
C LEU A 217 -16.42 4.17 -9.17
N LEU A 218 -17.02 3.24 -9.91
CA LEU A 218 -17.99 3.60 -10.94
C LEU A 218 -19.22 4.35 -10.40
N ASN A 219 -19.63 4.05 -9.17
CA ASN A 219 -20.75 4.73 -8.53
C ASN A 219 -20.36 6.01 -7.79
N TRP A 220 -19.06 6.32 -7.67
CA TRP A 220 -18.62 7.55 -7.01
C TRP A 220 -19.01 8.78 -7.81
N SER A 221 -19.73 9.70 -7.15
CA SER A 221 -20.32 10.92 -7.71
C SER A 221 -19.33 12.06 -7.95
N GLY A 222 -18.11 11.95 -7.45
CA GLY A 222 -17.13 13.04 -7.45
C GLY A 222 -17.06 13.82 -6.13
N ASP A 223 -17.87 13.44 -5.14
CA ASP A 223 -17.91 14.08 -3.82
C ASP A 223 -16.84 13.50 -2.90
N TYR A 224 -16.04 14.38 -2.30
CA TYR A 224 -14.98 14.01 -1.36
C TYR A 224 -15.51 14.08 0.08
N ILE A 225 -15.05 13.16 0.90
CA ILE A 225 -15.25 13.18 2.34
C ILE A 225 -14.26 14.18 2.95
N ASN A 226 -14.80 15.23 3.56
CA ASN A 226 -14.05 16.29 4.24
C ASN A 226 -13.56 15.88 5.64
N ASN A 227 -13.04 14.66 5.78
CA ASN A 227 -12.46 14.18 7.02
C ASN A 227 -11.06 13.62 6.78
N ASN A 228 -10.05 14.40 7.16
CA ASN A 228 -8.64 14.01 7.10
C ASN A 228 -8.11 13.55 8.47
N VAL A 229 -8.94 13.63 9.51
CA VAL A 229 -8.54 13.28 10.87
C VAL A 229 -8.92 11.83 11.16
N TYR A 230 -7.95 10.92 11.00
CA TYR A 230 -8.03 9.60 11.61
C TYR A 230 -7.35 9.64 12.98
N LYS A 231 -8.10 9.97 14.05
CA LYS A 231 -7.64 9.69 15.41
C LYS A 231 -7.69 8.18 15.64
N SER A 232 -6.61 7.49 15.28
CA SER A 232 -6.50 6.07 15.63
C SER A 232 -6.45 5.98 17.17
N ASN A 233 -7.47 5.35 17.77
CA ASN A 233 -7.45 4.91 19.17
C ASN A 233 -6.47 3.74 19.39
N LYS A 234 -5.38 3.66 18.62
CA LYS A 234 -4.37 2.62 18.80
C LYS A 234 -3.58 2.95 20.05
N ASN A 235 -3.80 2.15 21.09
CA ASN A 235 -2.92 2.06 22.26
C ASN A 235 -1.46 1.98 21.80
N ASN A 236 -0.64 2.95 22.22
CA ASN A 236 0.80 3.00 21.96
C ASN A 236 1.49 1.65 22.24
N ILE A 237 0.96 0.86 23.17
CA ILE A 237 1.40 -0.49 23.52
C ILE A 237 1.55 -1.43 22.30
N LYS A 238 0.57 -1.48 21.39
CA LYS A 238 0.65 -2.38 20.21
C LYS A 238 1.80 -1.99 19.28
N LEU A 239 2.00 -0.68 19.09
CA LEU A 239 3.10 -0.17 18.28
C LEU A 239 4.45 -0.47 18.94
N TYR A 240 4.57 -0.29 20.26
CA TYR A 240 5.77 -0.68 21.01
C TYR A 240 6.07 -2.17 20.90
N MET A 241 5.05 -3.04 20.93
CA MET A 241 5.22 -4.49 20.72
C MET A 241 5.80 -4.80 19.32
N PHE A 242 5.32 -4.14 18.27
CA PHE A 242 5.92 -4.31 16.94
C PHE A 242 7.36 -3.80 16.88
N TRP A 243 7.71 -2.75 17.62
CA TRP A 243 9.11 -2.31 17.72
C TRP A 243 10.00 -3.29 18.48
N LEU A 244 9.50 -3.91 19.55
CA LEU A 244 10.21 -5.00 20.23
C LEU A 244 10.43 -6.20 19.30
N PHE A 245 9.40 -6.60 18.55
CA PHE A 245 9.52 -7.64 17.53
C PHE A 245 10.50 -7.27 16.42
N ARG A 246 10.52 -6.01 16.01
CA ARG A 246 11.48 -5.53 15.03
C ARG A 246 12.91 -5.56 15.56
N ALA A 247 13.13 -5.24 16.83
CA ALA A 247 14.44 -5.33 17.48
C ALA A 247 14.89 -6.79 17.66
N SER A 248 13.97 -7.71 18.02
CA SER A 248 14.31 -9.13 18.16
C SER A 248 14.62 -9.80 16.82
N GLU A 249 14.03 -9.35 15.71
CA GLU A 249 14.46 -9.76 14.36
C GLU A 249 15.96 -9.46 14.14
N ASP A 250 16.46 -8.30 14.58
CA ASP A 250 17.88 -7.94 14.42
C ASP A 250 18.81 -8.93 15.17
N ILE A 251 18.38 -9.44 16.33
CA ILE A 251 19.08 -10.49 17.08
C ILE A 251 19.03 -11.83 16.34
N VAL A 252 17.83 -12.28 15.95
CA VAL A 252 17.62 -13.56 15.26
C VAL A 252 18.41 -13.64 13.96
N TYR A 253 18.54 -12.51 13.26
CA TYR A 253 19.24 -12.43 11.99
C TYR A 253 20.72 -12.03 12.12
N LYS A 254 21.29 -11.92 13.34
CA LYS A 254 22.70 -11.53 13.59
C LYS A 254 23.08 -10.20 12.91
N ILE A 255 22.32 -9.14 13.16
CA ILE A 255 22.51 -7.81 12.53
C ILE A 255 23.13 -6.79 13.52
N ILE A 256 23.40 -7.21 14.76
CA ILE A 256 24.05 -6.40 15.79
C ILE A 256 25.57 -6.49 15.66
#